data_AF-A0A0X8G6J3-F1
#
_entry.id   AF-A0A0X8G6J3-F1
#
_cell.length_a   1.000
_cell.length_b   1.000
_cell.length_c   1.000
_cell.angle_alpha   90.00
_cell.angle_beta   90.00
_cell.angle_gamma   90.00
#
_symmetry.space_group_name_H-M   'P 1'
#
loop_
_entity.id
_entity.type
_entity.pdbx_description
1 polymer ?
#
loop_
_entity_poly.entity_id
_entity_poly.type
_entity_poly.pdbx_seq_one_letter_code
_entity_poly.pdbx_strand_id
1 'polypeptide(L)'
;MYQIENKQFKKTNFDKNHKIVDYQYIKVGNIVKNNNGFSLEINMKKFDKKGNLKKEETSKYSCNTKEGGVFMGIIPFINKPSKKININVLSKNSLYPSNFQEINVLDDYKIIATYKTGFLGVTSITDMNYINRNIKKTDDNTYTILGEIDIKIEVAGVNISNISYKSEEKIDTLKGIVFQKFVENSGSYFTIQLINE
;
A
#
# COMPACT_ATOMS: atom_id res chain seq x y z
N MET A 1 16.99 1.27 1.89
CA MET A 1 15.72 1.79 1.34
C MET A 1 15.01 0.60 0.73
N TYR A 2 13.86 0.18 1.26
CA TYR A 2 13.08 -0.94 0.69
C TYR A 2 12.43 -0.43 -0.60
N GLN A 3 13.22 -0.47 -1.68
CA GLN A 3 12.97 0.31 -2.86
C GLN A 3 12.03 -0.47 -3.77
N ILE A 4 10.83 0.06 -3.91
CA ILE A 4 9.80 -0.43 -4.83
C ILE A 4 10.00 0.09 -6.25
N GLU A 5 11.01 0.94 -6.45
CA GLU A 5 11.35 1.51 -7.75
C GLU A 5 11.56 0.43 -8.80
N ASN A 6 11.02 0.65 -9.99
CA ASN A 6 11.14 -0.25 -11.14
C ASN A 6 10.62 -1.68 -10.93
N LYS A 7 9.96 -1.95 -9.80
CA LYS A 7 9.36 -3.26 -9.51
C LYS A 7 7.95 -3.37 -10.04
N GLN A 8 7.54 -4.63 -10.24
CA GLN A 8 6.19 -4.96 -10.65
C GLN A 8 5.52 -5.87 -9.63
N PHE A 9 4.29 -5.51 -9.25
CA PHE A 9 3.48 -6.26 -8.31
C PHE A 9 2.18 -6.71 -8.96
N LYS A 10 1.64 -7.83 -8.46
CA LYS A 10 0.29 -8.29 -8.75
C LYS A 10 -0.56 -8.17 -7.49
N LYS A 11 -1.60 -7.35 -7.52
CA LYS A 11 -2.64 -7.35 -6.51
C LYS A 11 -3.79 -8.25 -6.96
N THR A 12 -4.22 -9.17 -6.11
CA THR A 12 -5.35 -10.08 -6.39
C THR A 12 -6.38 -9.96 -5.29
N ASN A 13 -7.64 -9.70 -5.65
CA ASN A 13 -8.76 -9.62 -4.71
C ASN A 13 -9.54 -10.94 -4.68
N PHE A 14 -9.88 -11.40 -3.49
CA PHE A 14 -10.56 -12.66 -3.23
C PHE A 14 -11.85 -12.43 -2.45
N ASP A 15 -12.90 -13.19 -2.79
CA ASP A 15 -14.10 -13.26 -1.97
C ASP A 15 -13.88 -14.11 -0.71
N LYS A 16 -14.87 -14.13 0.18
CA LYS A 16 -14.86 -14.96 1.41
C LYS A 16 -14.74 -16.47 1.17
N ASN A 17 -14.93 -16.94 -0.07
CA ASN A 17 -14.78 -18.35 -0.46
C ASN A 17 -13.44 -18.60 -1.17
N HIS A 18 -12.48 -17.69 -1.05
CA HIS A 18 -11.15 -17.74 -1.68
C HIS A 18 -11.18 -17.72 -3.22
N LYS A 19 -12.28 -17.27 -3.83
CA LYS A 19 -12.37 -17.14 -5.30
C LYS A 19 -11.88 -15.77 -5.73
N ILE A 20 -11.11 -15.74 -6.82
CA ILE A 20 -10.63 -14.50 -7.42
C ILE A 20 -11.82 -13.68 -7.93
N VAL A 21 -11.91 -12.44 -7.47
CA VAL A 21 -12.90 -11.45 -7.91
C VAL A 21 -12.35 -10.66 -9.09
N ASP A 22 -11.17 -10.08 -8.91
CA ASP A 22 -10.42 -9.34 -9.92
C ASP A 22 -8.93 -9.27 -9.54
N TYR A 23 -8.09 -8.79 -10.45
CA TYR A 23 -6.67 -8.56 -10.16
C TYR A 23 -6.13 -7.37 -10.93
N GLN A 24 -4.97 -6.87 -10.51
CA GLN A 24 -4.28 -5.76 -11.16
C GLN A 24 -2.77 -5.96 -11.14
N TYR A 25 -2.12 -5.55 -12.23
CA TYR A 25 -0.68 -5.37 -12.27
C TYR A 25 -0.33 -3.93 -11.95
N ILE A 26 0.68 -3.74 -11.11
CA ILE A 26 1.15 -2.46 -10.62
C ILE A 26 2.63 -2.37 -11.01
N LYS A 27 2.97 -1.48 -11.92
CA LYS A 27 4.35 -1.17 -12.29
C LYS A 27 4.74 0.16 -11.66
N VAL A 28 5.76 0.12 -10.82
CA VAL A 28 6.31 1.31 -10.16
C VAL A 28 7.42 1.88 -11.03
N GLY A 29 7.36 3.18 -11.31
CA GLY A 29 8.39 3.90 -12.05
C GLY A 29 9.56 4.34 -11.17
N ASN A 30 10.40 5.20 -11.72
CA ASN A 30 11.52 5.80 -11.00
C ASN A 30 11.04 6.71 -9.84
N ILE A 31 11.79 6.68 -8.74
CA ILE A 31 11.61 7.54 -7.58
C ILE A 31 12.45 8.80 -7.78
N VAL A 32 11.77 9.92 -8.02
CA VAL A 32 12.40 11.23 -8.12
C VAL A 32 12.40 11.88 -6.74
N LYS A 33 13.60 12.09 -6.18
CA LYS A 33 13.78 12.80 -4.91
C LYS A 33 13.86 14.31 -5.15
N ASN A 34 13.28 15.09 -4.24
CA ASN A 34 13.42 16.54 -4.20
C ASN A 34 13.63 17.01 -2.75
N ASN A 35 13.87 18.31 -2.55
CA ASN A 35 14.14 18.87 -1.22
C ASN A 35 13.03 18.62 -0.20
N ASN A 36 11.80 18.38 -0.67
CA ASN A 36 10.59 18.26 0.16
C ASN A 36 10.06 16.82 0.26
N GLY A 37 10.77 15.83 -0.31
CA GLY A 37 10.38 14.42 -0.26
C GLY A 37 10.67 13.67 -1.55
N PHE A 38 9.74 12.82 -1.98
CA PHE A 38 9.89 12.02 -3.20
C PHE A 38 8.57 11.89 -3.97
N SER A 39 8.71 11.66 -5.27
CA SER A 39 7.60 11.40 -6.18
C SER A 39 7.88 10.19 -7.05
N LEU A 40 6.84 9.48 -7.43
CA LEU A 40 6.94 8.40 -8.40
C LEU A 40 5.68 8.30 -9.25
N GLU A 41 5.81 7.63 -10.38
CA GLU A 41 4.69 7.23 -11.23
C GLU A 41 4.36 5.76 -11.01
N ILE A 42 3.07 5.43 -11.03
CA ILE A 42 2.59 4.05 -10.99
C ILE A 42 1.67 3.84 -12.18
N ASN A 43 1.99 2.85 -12.99
CA ASN A 43 1.10 2.33 -14.01
C ASN A 43 0.35 1.11 -13.46
N MET A 44 -0.98 1.15 -13.53
CA MET A 44 -1.85 0.09 -13.05
C MET A 44 -2.73 -0.42 -14.17
N LYS A 45 -2.76 -1.75 -14.35
CA LYS A 45 -3.66 -2.44 -15.29
C LYS A 45 -4.58 -3.36 -14.51
N LYS A 46 -5.89 -3.11 -14.54
CA LYS A 46 -6.92 -3.89 -13.85
C LYS A 46 -7.61 -4.86 -14.80
N PHE A 47 -7.80 -6.09 -14.37
CA PHE A 47 -8.42 -7.18 -15.12
C PHE A 47 -9.57 -7.79 -14.32
N ASP A 48 -10.60 -8.29 -15.01
CA ASP A 48 -11.59 -9.14 -14.37
C ASP A 48 -11.07 -10.57 -14.13
N LYS A 49 -11.84 -11.39 -13.41
CA LYS A 49 -11.52 -12.81 -13.17
C LYS A 49 -11.34 -13.66 -14.44
N LYS A 50 -11.83 -13.21 -15.61
CA LYS A 50 -11.67 -13.91 -16.90
C LYS A 50 -10.42 -13.43 -17.65
N GLY A 51 -9.69 -12.46 -17.09
CA GLY A 51 -8.48 -11.89 -17.69
C GLY A 51 -8.75 -10.76 -18.70
N ASN A 52 -9.97 -10.23 -18.77
CA ASN A 52 -10.24 -9.09 -19.65
C ASN A 52 -9.74 -7.81 -18.99
N LEU A 53 -8.95 -7.02 -19.73
CA LEU A 53 -8.53 -5.68 -19.30
C LEU A 53 -9.79 -4.81 -19.11
N LYS A 54 -9.96 -4.27 -17.91
CA LYS A 54 -11.03 -3.33 -17.57
C LYS A 54 -10.57 -1.89 -17.58
N LYS A 55 -9.31 -1.67 -17.20
CA LYS A 55 -8.77 -0.32 -17.03
C LYS A 55 -7.26 -0.34 -17.06
N GLU A 56 -6.68 0.70 -17.64
CA GLU A 56 -5.27 1.02 -17.50
C GLU A 56 -5.16 2.49 -17.11
N GLU A 57 -4.31 2.80 -16.13
CA GLU A 57 -4.09 4.17 -15.68
C GLU A 57 -2.70 4.40 -15.13
N THR A 58 -2.22 5.63 -15.25
CA THR A 58 -0.97 6.07 -14.63
C THR A 58 -1.29 7.17 -13.61
N SER A 59 -0.81 7.01 -12.38
CA SER A 59 -0.99 7.98 -11.29
C SER A 59 0.36 8.48 -10.78
N LYS A 60 0.45 9.79 -10.48
CA LYS A 60 1.61 10.41 -9.86
C LYS A 60 1.39 10.53 -8.36
N TYR A 61 2.32 9.97 -7.61
CA TYR A 61 2.34 10.05 -6.16
C TYR A 61 3.41 11.05 -5.72
N SER A 62 3.08 11.87 -4.72
CA SER A 62 4.01 12.81 -4.09
C SER A 62 3.92 12.66 -2.59
N CYS A 63 5.06 12.42 -1.95
CA CYS A 63 5.14 12.12 -0.55
C CYS A 63 6.08 13.11 0.13
N ASN A 64 5.62 13.71 1.23
CA ASN A 64 6.35 14.70 1.99
C ASN A 64 7.19 14.08 3.12
N THR A 65 7.69 12.86 2.91
CA THR A 65 8.66 12.20 3.79
C THR A 65 9.84 11.68 2.96
N LYS A 66 10.87 11.16 3.62
CA LYS A 66 12.05 10.53 3.00
C LYS A 66 11.99 8.99 3.01
N GLU A 67 10.96 8.41 3.62
CA GLU A 67 10.77 6.97 3.74
C GLU A 67 10.03 6.32 2.55
N GLY A 68 10.76 5.65 1.65
CA GLY A 68 10.17 5.05 0.44
C GLY A 68 9.17 3.89 0.66
N GLY A 69 9.22 3.22 1.82
CA GLY A 69 8.31 2.10 2.15
C GLY A 69 6.84 2.50 2.29
N VAL A 70 6.59 3.80 2.48
CA VAL A 70 5.26 4.42 2.64
C VAL A 70 4.31 4.09 1.50
N PHE A 71 4.82 4.01 0.27
CA PHE A 71 3.95 3.84 -0.91
C PHE A 71 3.25 2.48 -0.97
N MET A 72 3.92 1.40 -0.57
CA MET A 72 3.27 0.08 -0.54
C MET A 72 2.20 -0.03 0.53
N GLY A 73 2.23 0.86 1.54
CA GLY A 73 1.11 1.02 2.48
C GLY A 73 -0.08 1.81 1.92
N ILE A 74 -0.01 2.36 0.71
CA ILE A 74 -1.03 3.29 0.18
C ILE A 74 -1.62 2.81 -1.14
N ILE A 75 -0.76 2.35 -2.04
CA ILE A 75 -1.11 1.77 -3.34
C ILE A 75 -2.28 0.76 -3.25
N PRO A 76 -2.35 -0.12 -2.23
CA PRO A 76 -3.44 -1.09 -2.15
C PRO A 76 -4.83 -0.45 -2.03
N PHE A 77 -4.90 0.74 -1.43
CA PHE A 77 -6.14 1.33 -0.93
C PHE A 77 -6.66 2.48 -1.79
N ILE A 78 -5.80 3.14 -2.56
CA ILE A 78 -6.21 4.18 -3.50
C ILE A 78 -6.51 3.53 -4.86
N ASN A 79 -7.77 3.17 -5.09
CA ASN A 79 -8.21 2.50 -6.33
C ASN A 79 -8.68 3.46 -7.45
N LYS A 80 -8.56 4.78 -7.23
CA LYS A 80 -9.14 5.81 -8.11
C LYS A 80 -8.05 6.61 -8.85
N PRO A 81 -8.31 6.98 -10.11
CA PRO A 81 -7.41 7.85 -10.86
C PRO A 81 -7.31 9.19 -10.14
N SER A 82 -6.09 9.57 -9.79
CA SER A 82 -5.81 10.95 -9.44
C SER A 82 -4.54 11.39 -10.12
N LYS A 83 -4.57 12.58 -10.71
CA LYS A 83 -3.37 13.18 -11.33
C LYS A 83 -2.27 13.44 -10.30
N LYS A 84 -2.63 13.60 -9.03
CA LYS A 84 -1.69 13.83 -7.93
C LYS A 84 -2.28 13.35 -6.61
N ILE A 85 -1.51 12.54 -5.90
CA ILE A 85 -1.84 12.08 -4.54
C ILE A 85 -0.77 12.66 -3.62
N ASN A 86 -1.20 13.45 -2.64
CA ASN A 86 -0.32 13.99 -1.60
C ASN A 86 -0.37 13.07 -0.39
N ILE A 87 0.80 12.68 0.11
CA ILE A 87 0.94 11.74 1.21
C ILE A 87 1.68 12.40 2.36
N ASN A 88 1.05 12.38 3.53
CA ASN A 88 1.66 12.75 4.80
C ASN A 88 1.76 11.51 5.69
N VAL A 89 2.86 11.39 6.42
CA VAL A 89 3.13 10.26 7.31
C VAL A 89 3.41 10.81 8.70
N LEU A 90 2.63 10.33 9.67
CA LEU A 90 2.77 10.65 11.07
C LEU A 90 3.30 9.41 11.78
N SER A 91 4.57 9.43 12.16
CA SER A 91 5.24 8.34 12.86
C SER A 91 6.23 8.92 13.87
N LYS A 92 6.44 8.21 14.99
CA LYS A 92 7.47 8.59 15.98
C LYS A 92 8.87 8.19 15.51
N ASN A 93 8.97 7.00 14.91
CA ASN A 93 10.20 6.40 14.41
C ASN A 93 10.03 5.98 12.95
N SER A 94 11.07 5.42 12.32
CA SER A 94 10.94 4.91 10.96
C SER A 94 9.90 3.79 10.85
N LEU A 95 9.15 3.78 9.75
CA LEU A 95 8.07 2.82 9.52
C LEU A 95 8.57 1.36 9.56
N TYR A 96 9.79 1.14 9.11
CA TYR A 96 10.46 -0.15 9.11
C TYR A 96 11.83 0.00 9.79
N PRO A 97 12.24 -0.96 10.63
CA PRO A 97 13.52 -0.88 11.34
C PRO A 97 14.68 -0.95 10.34
N SER A 98 15.71 -0.13 10.55
CA SER A 98 16.88 -0.08 9.66
C SER A 98 17.69 -1.37 9.68
N ASN A 99 17.72 -2.04 10.83
CA ASN A 99 18.26 -3.37 11.02
C ASN A 99 17.13 -4.28 11.45
N PHE A 100 16.71 -5.17 10.55
CA PHE A 100 15.71 -6.17 10.90
C PHE A 100 16.30 -7.15 11.91
N GLN A 101 15.69 -7.17 13.07
CA GLN A 101 15.90 -8.13 14.13
C GLN A 101 14.52 -8.51 14.65
N GLU A 102 14.42 -9.68 15.28
CA GLU A 102 13.20 -10.04 15.98
C GLU A 102 13.00 -9.09 17.17
N ILE A 103 12.05 -8.17 17.00
CA ILE A 103 11.58 -7.26 18.04
C ILE A 103 10.08 -7.46 18.13
N ASN A 104 9.58 -7.71 19.35
CA ASN A 104 8.20 -8.15 19.52
C ASN A 104 7.16 -7.10 19.12
N VAL A 105 7.53 -5.81 19.06
CA VAL A 105 6.61 -4.70 18.79
C VAL A 105 7.30 -3.64 17.92
N LEU A 106 6.60 -3.18 16.88
CA LEU A 106 6.96 -2.01 16.08
C LEU A 106 6.01 -0.85 16.42
N ASP A 107 6.48 0.38 16.26
CA ASP A 107 5.63 1.54 16.45
C ASP A 107 4.48 1.59 15.45
N ASP A 108 3.35 2.04 15.98
CA ASP A 108 2.19 2.44 15.19
C ASP A 108 2.52 3.69 14.37
N TYR A 109 1.88 3.80 13.21
CA TYR A 109 1.99 4.98 12.37
C TYR A 109 0.70 5.27 11.62
N LYS A 110 0.54 6.53 11.23
CA LYS A 110 -0.59 6.98 10.42
C LYS A 110 -0.13 7.51 9.08
N ILE A 111 -0.82 7.13 8.02
CA ILE A 111 -0.70 7.73 6.70
C ILE A 111 -1.98 8.49 6.40
N ILE A 112 -1.83 9.73 5.92
CA ILE A 112 -2.92 10.55 5.41
C ILE A 112 -2.67 10.79 3.93
N ALA A 113 -3.54 10.26 3.08
CA ALA A 113 -3.50 10.50 1.65
C ALA A 113 -4.62 11.46 1.23
N THR A 114 -4.25 12.56 0.58
CA THR A 114 -5.17 13.57 0.06
C THR A 114 -5.08 13.63 -1.45
N TYR A 115 -6.22 13.46 -2.13
CA TYR A 115 -6.27 13.41 -3.59
C TYR A 115 -7.60 13.93 -4.12
N LYS A 116 -7.63 14.20 -5.42
CA LYS A 116 -8.83 14.65 -6.14
C LYS A 116 -9.46 13.46 -6.84
N THR A 117 -10.77 13.27 -6.66
CA THR A 117 -11.53 12.18 -7.28
C THR A 117 -12.79 12.70 -8.00
N GLY A 118 -13.28 11.90 -8.95
CA GLY A 118 -14.53 12.17 -9.67
C GLY A 118 -14.40 13.27 -10.72
N PHE A 119 -15.44 13.43 -11.53
CA PHE A 119 -15.48 14.42 -12.62
C PHE A 119 -15.33 15.85 -12.12
N LEU A 120 -15.98 16.17 -10.98
CA LEU A 120 -15.95 17.50 -10.37
C LEU A 120 -14.67 17.79 -9.55
N GLY A 121 -13.73 16.84 -9.45
CA GLY A 121 -12.50 17.04 -8.70
C GLY A 121 -12.75 17.32 -7.20
N VAL A 122 -13.62 16.53 -6.57
CA VAL A 122 -13.86 16.64 -5.13
C VAL A 122 -12.64 16.14 -4.36
N THR A 123 -12.38 16.77 -3.21
CA THR A 123 -11.28 16.33 -2.33
C THR A 123 -11.69 15.04 -1.62
N SER A 124 -10.80 14.06 -1.68
CA SER A 124 -10.84 12.84 -0.87
C SER A 124 -9.66 12.80 0.08
N ILE A 125 -9.93 12.31 1.28
CA ILE A 125 -8.94 12.06 2.32
C ILE A 125 -9.07 10.59 2.71
N THR A 126 -7.94 9.89 2.77
CA THR A 126 -7.86 8.52 3.27
C THR A 126 -6.88 8.48 4.41
N ASP A 127 -7.40 8.24 5.60
CA ASP A 127 -6.63 8.01 6.82
C ASP A 127 -6.40 6.51 6.95
N MET A 128 -5.14 6.11 7.11
CA MET A 128 -4.74 4.72 7.31
C MET A 128 -3.89 4.65 8.59
N ASN A 129 -4.43 4.04 9.63
CA ASN A 129 -3.73 3.81 10.89
C ASN A 129 -3.21 2.37 10.90
N TYR A 130 -1.90 2.21 10.97
CA TYR A 130 -1.24 0.92 11.09
C TYR A 130 -0.89 0.72 12.55
N ILE A 131 -1.49 -0.31 13.15
CA ILE A 131 -1.45 -0.53 14.61
C ILE A 131 -1.11 -1.97 14.95
N ASN A 132 -0.77 -2.21 16.22
CA ASN A 132 -0.55 -3.56 16.78
C ASN A 132 0.52 -4.34 16.00
N ARG A 133 1.55 -3.63 15.54
CA ARG A 133 2.54 -4.18 14.63
C ARG A 133 3.58 -4.99 15.38
N ASN A 134 3.88 -6.18 14.90
CA ASN A 134 4.99 -7.00 15.38
C ASN A 134 5.79 -7.55 14.22
N ILE A 135 7.06 -7.88 14.48
CA ILE A 135 7.94 -8.46 13.47
C ILE A 135 8.53 -9.76 13.97
N LYS A 136 8.52 -10.76 13.10
CA LYS A 136 9.14 -12.06 13.32
C LYS A 136 10.07 -12.38 12.17
N LYS A 137 11.21 -13.00 12.47
CA LYS A 137 12.04 -13.60 11.43
C LYS A 137 11.34 -14.87 10.94
N THR A 138 11.21 -15.03 9.63
CA THR A 138 10.55 -16.22 9.05
C THR A 138 11.52 -17.10 8.27
N ASP A 139 12.50 -16.50 7.60
CA ASP A 139 13.59 -17.20 6.94
C ASP A 139 14.91 -16.40 7.09
N ASP A 140 16.04 -16.92 6.62
CA ASP A 140 17.36 -16.28 6.78
C ASP A 140 17.39 -14.82 6.32
N ASN A 141 16.68 -14.50 5.24
CA ASN A 141 16.61 -13.17 4.65
C ASN A 141 15.21 -12.56 4.64
N THR A 142 14.22 -13.21 5.26
CA THR A 142 12.83 -12.73 5.24
C THR A 142 12.28 -12.51 6.63
N TYR A 143 11.65 -11.36 6.79
CA TYR A 143 10.90 -10.98 7.98
C TYR A 143 9.44 -10.87 7.64
N THR A 144 8.59 -11.22 8.59
CA THR A 144 7.15 -11.01 8.49
C THR A 144 6.71 -10.00 9.53
N ILE A 145 6.06 -8.95 9.06
CA ILE A 145 5.37 -7.98 9.90
C ILE A 145 3.89 -8.36 9.92
N LEU A 146 3.34 -8.57 11.11
CA LEU A 146 1.91 -8.70 11.32
C LEU A 146 1.39 -7.41 11.94
N GLY A 147 0.15 -7.05 11.65
CA GLY A 147 -0.49 -5.92 12.29
C GLY A 147 -1.95 -5.79 11.90
N GLU A 148 -2.48 -4.62 12.19
CA GLU A 148 -3.84 -4.23 11.84
C GLU A 148 -3.81 -2.87 11.14
N ILE A 149 -4.79 -2.64 10.26
CA ILE A 149 -4.94 -1.39 9.53
C ILE A 149 -6.38 -0.94 9.61
N ASP A 150 -6.59 0.22 10.20
CA ASP A 150 -7.86 0.92 10.17
C ASP A 150 -7.84 2.02 9.13
N ILE A 151 -8.80 1.96 8.21
CA ILE A 151 -8.91 2.86 7.06
C ILE A 151 -10.21 3.63 7.17
N LYS A 152 -10.09 4.96 7.14
CA LYS A 152 -11.23 5.87 7.07
C LYS A 152 -11.14 6.69 5.79
N ILE A 153 -12.20 6.66 4.98
CA ILE A 153 -12.27 7.38 3.70
C ILE A 153 -13.32 8.48 3.81
N GLU A 154 -12.90 9.71 3.56
CA GLU A 154 -13.77 10.89 3.50
C GLU A 154 -13.77 11.48 2.09
N VAL A 155 -14.94 11.90 1.63
CA VAL A 155 -15.12 12.59 0.34
C VAL A 155 -15.96 13.83 0.58
N ALA A 156 -15.44 15.00 0.20
CA ALA A 156 -16.10 16.29 0.40
C ALA A 156 -16.56 16.52 1.87
N GLY A 157 -15.75 16.07 2.84
CA GLY A 157 -16.03 16.20 4.27
C GLY A 157 -17.01 15.16 4.84
N VAL A 158 -17.51 14.23 4.02
CA VAL A 158 -18.41 13.15 4.44
C VAL A 158 -17.64 11.84 4.56
N ASN A 159 -17.75 11.15 5.70
CA ASN A 159 -17.23 9.79 5.85
C ASN A 159 -18.05 8.82 5.00
N ILE A 160 -17.39 8.13 4.07
CA ILE A 160 -18.02 7.17 3.16
C ILE A 160 -17.69 5.71 3.50
N SER A 161 -16.64 5.46 4.29
CA SER A 161 -16.20 4.10 4.59
C SER A 161 -15.25 4.06 5.78
N ASN A 162 -15.45 3.05 6.63
CA ASN A 162 -14.49 2.63 7.65
C ASN A 162 -14.23 1.14 7.42
N ILE A 163 -12.97 0.75 7.26
CA ILE A 163 -12.58 -0.63 6.94
C ILE A 163 -11.38 -1.01 7.81
N SER A 164 -11.44 -2.18 8.43
CA SER A 164 -10.33 -2.73 9.22
C SER A 164 -9.81 -4.00 8.57
N TYR A 165 -8.49 -4.14 8.52
CA TYR A 165 -7.81 -5.32 8.02
C TYR A 165 -6.84 -5.87 9.05
N LYS A 166 -6.74 -7.20 9.12
CA LYS A 166 -5.51 -7.84 9.58
C LYS A 166 -4.50 -7.82 8.44
N SER A 167 -3.29 -7.38 8.70
CA SER A 167 -2.22 -7.28 7.72
C SER A 167 -1.09 -8.27 8.00
N GLU A 168 -0.53 -8.80 6.92
CA GLU A 168 0.71 -9.57 6.89
C GLU A 168 1.58 -8.98 5.78
N GLU A 169 2.79 -8.58 6.08
CA GLU A 169 3.79 -8.10 5.11
C GLU A 169 5.05 -8.96 5.21
N LYS A 170 5.57 -9.45 4.09
CA LYS A 170 6.86 -10.13 4.02
C LYS A 170 7.90 -9.23 3.39
N ILE A 171 9.00 -9.06 4.09
CA ILE A 171 10.11 -8.19 3.71
C ILE A 171 11.35 -9.05 3.58
N ASP A 172 11.84 -9.15 2.36
CA ASP A 172 13.14 -9.70 2.04
C ASP A 172 14.21 -8.61 2.24
N THR A 173 15.33 -8.94 2.87
CA THR A 173 16.40 -7.98 3.20
C THR A 173 17.08 -7.39 1.96
N LEU A 174 17.05 -8.10 0.83
CA LEU A 174 17.63 -7.66 -0.44
C LEU A 174 16.57 -7.05 -1.35
N LYS A 175 15.37 -7.65 -1.40
CA LYS A 175 14.31 -7.31 -2.34
C LYS A 175 13.27 -6.33 -1.75
N GLY A 176 13.31 -6.05 -0.45
CA GLY A 176 12.29 -5.24 0.21
C GLY A 176 10.96 -5.98 0.32
N ILE A 177 9.84 -5.27 0.18
CA ILE A 177 8.50 -5.87 0.31
C ILE A 177 8.25 -6.82 -0.86
N VAL A 178 8.08 -8.11 -0.57
CA VAL A 178 7.85 -9.16 -1.57
C VAL A 178 6.41 -9.69 -1.57
N PHE A 179 5.71 -9.55 -0.43
CA PHE A 179 4.33 -9.99 -0.29
C PHE A 179 3.60 -9.15 0.75
N GLN A 180 2.31 -8.92 0.51
CA GLN A 180 1.38 -8.37 1.49
C GLN A 180 0.04 -9.10 1.40
N LYS A 181 -0.65 -9.26 2.52
CA LYS A 181 -2.01 -9.80 2.59
C LYS A 181 -2.83 -8.98 3.58
N PHE A 182 -4.05 -8.65 3.20
CA PHE A 182 -4.97 -7.85 4.00
C PHE A 182 -6.31 -8.56 4.05
N VAL A 183 -6.73 -8.94 5.25
CA VAL A 183 -7.93 -9.75 5.48
C VAL A 183 -8.96 -8.92 6.24
N GLU A 184 -10.13 -8.74 5.65
CA GLU A 184 -11.27 -8.10 6.31
C GLU A 184 -11.93 -9.05 7.31
N ASN A 185 -12.69 -8.49 8.25
CA ASN A 185 -13.56 -9.26 9.15
C ASN A 185 -14.60 -10.11 8.40
N SER A 186 -14.96 -9.72 7.17
CA SER A 186 -15.88 -10.47 6.31
C SER A 186 -15.29 -11.79 5.78
N GLY A 187 -13.97 -11.99 5.93
CA GLY A 187 -13.22 -13.08 5.32
C GLY A 187 -12.76 -12.81 3.88
N SER A 188 -13.29 -11.76 3.23
CA SER A 188 -12.73 -11.27 1.97
C SER A 188 -11.33 -10.72 2.21
N TYR A 189 -10.45 -10.84 1.22
CA TYR A 189 -9.07 -10.40 1.37
C TYR A 189 -8.46 -10.06 0.02
N PHE A 190 -7.31 -9.41 0.07
CA PHE A 190 -6.48 -9.28 -1.11
C PHE A 190 -5.02 -9.50 -0.77
N THR A 191 -4.25 -9.90 -1.79
CA THR A 191 -2.80 -10.04 -1.70
C THR A 191 -2.12 -9.10 -2.68
N ILE A 192 -0.88 -8.75 -2.39
CA ILE A 192 0.03 -8.06 -3.28
C ILE A 192 1.32 -8.84 -3.29
N GLN A 193 1.79 -9.22 -4.47
CA GLN A 193 2.98 -10.04 -4.61
C GLN A 193 3.92 -9.42 -5.63
N LEU A 194 5.22 -9.38 -5.29
CA LEU A 194 6.27 -9.04 -6.26
C LEU A 194 6.30 -10.12 -7.35
N ILE A 195 6.21 -9.70 -8.62
CA ILE A 195 6.18 -10.63 -9.77
C ILE A 195 7.29 -10.39 -10.78
N ASN A 196 8.05 -9.29 -10.66
CA ASN A 196 9.25 -9.05 -11.45
C ASN A 196 10.22 -8.13 -10.70
N GLU A 197 11.51 -8.39 -10.88
CA GLU A 197 12.65 -7.62 -10.36
C GLU A 197 13.27 -6.73 -11.45
#